data_AF-H6Q8D5-F1
#
_entry.id   AF-H6Q8D5-F1
#
_cell.length_a   1.000
_cell.length_b   1.000
_cell.length_c   1.000
_cell.angle_alpha   90.00
_cell.angle_beta   90.00
_cell.angle_gamma   90.00
#
_symmetry.space_group_name_H-M   'P 1'
#
loop_
_entity.id
_entity.type
_entity.pdbx_description
1 polymer ?
#
loop_
_entity_poly.entity_id
_entity_poly.type
_entity_poly.pdbx_seq_one_letter_code
_entity_poly.pdbx_strand_id
1 'polypeptide(L)'
;MEILEFSLFVLFPAALAIFALGASYRLFRYVFLYRKGVYIHRDSSFAFKIKSLVLSFLRPTSFNLRTKPMEFVFGFMLMHAIGLIPLIFLLAQHIAYIEAIIPFYGLLWPLAIPISPITGALTVTSPVGVKQVETLWGPLTIVLNGDFLAIFAILGATYKSFAKIYERFKGHKNVRIGDLLIWPLLLAVLITGWLAAHHTPSGDIVWYRTMLGLHIAFAALFVAVWPFTKFFHFLWGYWYGKLHEWYDMAIKRGV
;
A
#
# COMPACT_ATOMS: atom_id res chain seq x y z
N MET A 1 21.04 -5.00 -22.56
CA MET A 1 19.75 -4.65 -21.96
C MET A 1 20.05 -3.90 -20.68
N GLU A 2 19.65 -2.64 -20.61
CA GLU A 2 19.82 -1.85 -19.39
C GLU A 2 18.89 -2.36 -18.27
N ILE A 3 19.21 -2.06 -17.00
CA ILE A 3 18.39 -2.52 -15.87
C ILE A 3 16.95 -2.01 -15.96
N LEU A 4 16.75 -0.78 -16.44
CA LEU A 4 15.43 -0.19 -16.63
C LEU A 4 14.58 -1.00 -17.63
N GLU A 5 15.16 -1.33 -18.79
CA GLU A 5 14.48 -2.11 -19.83
C GLU A 5 14.17 -3.52 -19.34
N PHE A 6 15.13 -4.17 -18.67
CA PHE A 6 14.92 -5.49 -18.09
C PHE A 6 13.78 -5.49 -17.07
N SER A 7 13.77 -4.50 -16.17
CA SER A 7 12.73 -4.35 -15.16
C SER A 7 11.35 -4.12 -15.76
N LEU A 8 11.25 -3.24 -16.77
CA LEU A 8 9.98 -2.89 -17.41
C LEU A 8 9.41 -4.02 -18.27
N PHE A 9 10.24 -4.63 -19.12
CA PHE A 9 9.75 -5.52 -20.17
C PHE A 9 9.85 -7.00 -19.83
N VAL A 10 10.69 -7.38 -18.86
CA VAL A 10 10.87 -8.79 -18.48
C VAL A 10 10.39 -9.03 -17.04
N LEU A 11 10.95 -8.30 -16.07
CA LEU A 11 10.73 -8.58 -14.66
C LEU A 11 9.29 -8.24 -14.23
N PHE A 12 8.80 -7.06 -14.59
CA PHE A 12 7.46 -6.61 -14.19
C PHE A 12 6.33 -7.48 -14.79
N PRO A 13 6.31 -7.82 -16.10
CA PRO A 13 5.32 -8.73 -16.65
C PRO A 13 5.40 -10.14 -16.04
N ALA A 14 6.60 -10.68 -15.82
CA ALA A 14 6.77 -11.98 -15.16
C ALA A 14 6.24 -11.95 -13.73
N ALA A 15 6.50 -10.86 -12.99
CA ALA A 15 5.98 -10.67 -11.64
C ALA A 15 4.46 -10.60 -11.60
N LEU A 16 3.82 -9.93 -12.56
CA LEU A 16 2.36 -9.88 -12.68
C LEU A 16 1.78 -11.27 -12.95
N ALA A 17 2.41 -12.07 -13.81
CA ALA A 17 1.98 -13.45 -14.06
C ALA A 17 2.07 -14.32 -12.80
N ILE A 18 3.20 -14.26 -12.07
CA ILE A 18 3.39 -14.97 -10.80
C ILE A 18 2.35 -14.52 -9.77
N PHE A 19 2.14 -13.21 -9.65
CA PHE A 19 1.14 -12.63 -8.76
C PHE A 19 -0.26 -13.14 -9.11
N ALA A 20 -0.66 -13.08 -10.37
CA ALA A 20 -1.98 -13.51 -10.83
C ALA A 20 -2.23 -14.99 -10.53
N LEU A 21 -1.26 -15.86 -10.80
CA LEU A 21 -1.36 -17.29 -10.49
C LEU A 21 -1.44 -17.54 -8.97
N GLY A 22 -0.57 -16.91 -8.19
CA GLY A 22 -0.54 -17.05 -6.74
C GLY A 22 -1.80 -16.52 -6.04
N ALA A 23 -2.28 -15.35 -6.47
CA ALA A 23 -3.51 -14.73 -5.98
C ALA A 23 -4.72 -15.60 -6.34
N SER A 24 -4.83 -16.06 -7.60
CA SER A 24 -5.92 -16.93 -8.05
C SER A 24 -5.97 -18.22 -7.26
N TYR A 25 -4.82 -18.87 -7.04
CA TYR A 25 -4.75 -20.08 -6.20
C TYR A 25 -5.25 -19.83 -4.77
N ARG A 26 -4.86 -18.72 -4.13
CA ARG A 26 -5.37 -18.39 -2.78
C ARG A 26 -6.86 -18.11 -2.78
N LEU A 27 -7.35 -17.31 -3.71
CA LEU A 27 -8.77 -16.98 -3.83
C LEU A 27 -9.59 -18.24 -4.09
N PHE A 28 -9.13 -19.13 -4.97
CA PHE A 28 -9.73 -20.43 -5.22
C PHE A 28 -9.88 -21.23 -3.91
N ARG A 29 -8.82 -21.35 -3.11
CA ARG A 29 -8.94 -22.04 -1.81
C ARG A 29 -9.93 -21.36 -0.87
N TYR A 30 -10.01 -20.03 -0.85
CA TYR A 30 -10.98 -19.33 -0.02
C TYR A 30 -12.43 -19.57 -0.45
N VAL A 31 -12.69 -19.66 -1.75
CA VAL A 31 -14.05 -19.87 -2.26
C VAL A 31 -14.47 -21.33 -2.13
N PHE A 32 -13.60 -22.27 -2.52
CA PHE A 32 -13.97 -23.69 -2.67
C PHE A 32 -13.69 -24.55 -1.44
N LEU A 33 -12.70 -24.23 -0.60
CA LEU A 33 -12.40 -25.01 0.61
C LEU A 33 -13.02 -24.42 1.88
N TYR A 34 -13.81 -23.35 1.75
CA TYR A 34 -14.50 -22.75 2.88
C TYR A 34 -15.61 -23.67 3.39
N ARG A 35 -15.49 -24.06 4.66
CA ARG A 35 -16.54 -24.81 5.36
C ARG A 35 -17.55 -23.83 5.93
N LYS A 36 -18.78 -23.92 5.42
CA LYS A 36 -19.93 -23.19 5.93
C LYS A 36 -20.21 -23.60 7.38
N GLY A 37 -20.17 -22.64 8.31
CA GLY A 37 -20.62 -22.85 9.69
C GLY A 37 -22.15 -22.90 9.78
N VAL A 38 -22.69 -23.38 10.90
CA VAL A 38 -24.14 -23.44 11.16
C VAL A 38 -24.72 -22.02 11.22
N TYR A 39 -25.84 -21.79 10.52
CA TYR A 39 -26.46 -20.48 10.36
C TYR A 39 -27.77 -20.41 11.14
N ILE A 40 -27.93 -19.35 11.94
CA ILE A 40 -29.21 -18.93 12.49
C ILE A 40 -29.41 -17.51 11.95
N HIS A 41 -30.52 -17.25 11.26
CA HIS A 41 -30.82 -15.90 10.78
C HIS A 41 -31.61 -15.16 11.86
N ARG A 42 -31.24 -13.91 12.14
CA ARG A 42 -32.00 -13.03 13.03
C ARG A 42 -32.25 -11.71 12.33
N ASP A 43 -33.48 -11.23 12.41
CA ASP A 43 -33.86 -9.94 11.84
C ASP A 43 -33.14 -8.81 12.56
N SER A 44 -32.49 -7.94 11.79
CA SER A 44 -31.82 -6.75 12.29
C SER A 44 -32.12 -5.54 11.41
N SER A 45 -32.28 -4.37 12.03
CA SER A 45 -32.62 -3.14 11.33
C SER A 45 -31.50 -2.70 10.38
N PHE A 46 -31.86 -2.01 9.30
CA PHE A 46 -30.89 -1.50 8.34
C PHE A 46 -29.85 -0.55 8.97
N ALA A 47 -30.31 0.33 9.89
CA ALA A 47 -29.42 1.22 10.64
C ALA A 47 -28.41 0.44 11.50
N PHE A 48 -28.83 -0.66 12.13
CA PHE A 48 -27.93 -1.52 12.88
C PHE A 48 -26.90 -2.19 11.98
N LYS A 49 -27.29 -2.64 10.78
CA LYS A 49 -26.36 -3.22 9.79
C LYS A 49 -25.27 -2.22 9.39
N ILE A 50 -25.63 -0.97 9.09
CA ILE A 50 -24.65 0.09 8.78
C ILE A 50 -23.74 0.38 9.97
N LYS A 51 -24.31 0.60 11.17
CA LYS A 51 -23.52 0.88 12.38
C LYS A 51 -22.55 -0.26 12.69
N SER A 52 -22.99 -1.50 12.58
CA SER A 52 -22.17 -2.69 12.80
C SER A 52 -21.03 -2.80 11.78
N LEU A 53 -21.29 -2.44 10.51
CA LEU A 53 -20.27 -2.42 9.46
C LEU A 53 -19.14 -1.46 9.85
N VAL A 54 -19.49 -0.20 10.14
CA VAL A 54 -18.53 0.84 10.54
C VAL A 54 -17.74 0.42 11.79
N LEU A 55 -18.44 -0.09 12.81
CA LEU A 55 -17.80 -0.55 14.05
C LEU A 55 -16.87 -1.74 13.86
N SER A 56 -17.11 -2.61 12.87
CA SER A 56 -16.24 -3.76 12.57
C SER A 56 -14.85 -3.31 12.11
N PHE A 57 -14.76 -2.14 11.46
CA PHE A 57 -13.49 -1.50 11.07
C PHE A 57 -12.91 -0.62 12.18
N LEU A 58 -13.73 0.14 12.92
CA LEU A 58 -13.25 1.09 13.94
C LEU A 58 -12.77 0.41 15.24
N ARG A 59 -13.46 -0.63 15.71
CA ARG A 59 -13.14 -1.30 16.99
C ARG A 59 -11.71 -1.86 17.04
N PRO A 60 -11.22 -2.62 16.03
CA PRO A 60 -9.85 -3.12 16.03
C PRO A 60 -8.81 -2.00 16.05
N THR A 61 -9.06 -0.93 15.31
CA THR A 61 -8.17 0.23 15.23
C THR A 61 -8.08 0.93 16.59
N SER A 62 -9.22 1.16 17.24
CA SER A 62 -9.27 1.74 18.59
C SER A 62 -8.62 0.83 19.64
N PHE A 63 -8.83 -0.48 19.55
CA PHE A 63 -8.19 -1.46 20.44
C PHE A 63 -6.66 -1.48 20.26
N ASN A 64 -6.17 -1.47 19.02
CA ASN A 64 -4.73 -1.42 18.73
C ASN A 64 -4.08 -0.13 19.22
N LEU A 65 -4.76 1.01 19.07
CA LEU A 65 -4.28 2.29 19.59
C LEU A 65 -4.03 2.22 21.11
N ARG A 66 -4.91 1.56 21.87
CA ARG A 66 -4.79 1.43 23.32
C ARG A 66 -3.79 0.36 23.77
N THR A 67 -3.73 -0.76 23.08
CA THR A 67 -2.96 -1.94 23.53
C THR A 67 -1.57 -2.06 22.91
N LYS A 68 -1.39 -1.53 21.69
CA LYS A 68 -0.14 -1.60 20.93
C LYS A 68 0.11 -0.26 20.22
N PRO A 69 0.35 0.83 20.98
CA PRO A 69 0.44 2.18 20.44
C PRO A 69 1.54 2.32 19.38
N MET A 70 2.69 1.66 19.55
CA MET A 70 3.78 1.70 18.57
C MET A 70 3.39 1.03 17.24
N GLU A 71 2.69 -0.10 17.30
CA GLU A 71 2.19 -0.80 16.11
C GLU A 71 1.11 0.03 15.40
N PHE A 72 0.28 0.75 16.15
CA PHE A 72 -0.68 1.68 15.59
C PHE A 72 0.00 2.86 14.89
N VAL A 73 0.95 3.54 15.56
CA VAL A 73 1.64 4.71 15.02
C VAL A 73 2.48 4.35 13.80
N PHE A 74 3.46 3.45 13.96
CA PHE A 74 4.39 3.14 12.88
C PHE A 74 3.79 2.21 11.83
N GLY A 75 3.04 1.19 12.27
CA GLY A 75 2.49 0.19 11.38
C GLY A 75 1.25 0.64 10.62
N PHE A 76 0.30 1.31 11.29
CA PHE A 76 -0.96 1.72 10.64
C PHE A 76 -0.90 3.17 10.16
N MET A 77 -0.64 4.14 11.05
CA MET A 77 -0.69 5.57 10.68
C MET A 77 0.41 5.97 9.70
N LEU A 78 1.67 5.86 10.10
CA LEU A 78 2.80 6.33 9.29
C LEU A 78 2.96 5.49 8.03
N MET A 79 2.98 4.17 8.17
CA MET A 79 3.22 3.30 7.03
C MET A 79 2.03 3.16 6.10
N HIS A 80 0.83 2.81 6.57
CA HIS A 80 -0.30 2.54 5.67
C HIS A 80 -1.09 3.80 5.33
N ALA A 81 -1.70 4.42 6.34
CA ALA A 81 -2.74 5.43 6.14
C ALA A 81 -2.20 6.72 5.52
N ILE A 82 -1.05 7.19 6.00
CA ILE A 82 -0.47 8.46 5.55
C ILE A 82 0.61 8.19 4.50
N GLY A 83 1.56 7.28 4.74
CA GLY A 83 2.68 7.03 3.82
C GLY A 83 2.28 6.26 2.56
N LEU A 84 2.18 4.94 2.67
CA LEU A 84 2.17 4.02 1.53
C LEU A 84 0.90 4.11 0.67
N ILE A 85 -0.29 4.21 1.25
CA ILE A 85 -1.55 4.24 0.47
C ILE A 85 -1.59 5.50 -0.41
N PRO A 86 -1.42 6.73 0.11
CA PRO A 86 -1.35 7.92 -0.73
C PRO A 86 -0.15 7.90 -1.68
N LEU A 87 1.01 7.38 -1.25
CA LEU A 87 2.20 7.32 -2.11
C LEU A 87 2.00 6.43 -3.35
N ILE A 88 1.35 5.27 -3.19
CA ILE A 88 1.09 4.35 -4.32
C ILE A 88 -0.03 4.85 -5.21
N PHE A 89 -1.14 5.34 -4.63
CA PHE A 89 -2.35 5.60 -5.41
C PHE A 89 -2.52 7.07 -5.83
N LEU A 90 -1.94 8.02 -5.09
CA LEU A 90 -2.18 9.44 -5.31
C LEU A 90 -0.93 10.21 -5.73
N LEU A 91 0.27 9.65 -5.63
CA LEU A 91 1.47 10.31 -6.17
C LEU A 91 1.34 10.47 -7.69
N ALA A 92 1.56 11.69 -8.20
CA ALA A 92 1.35 12.03 -9.61
C ALA A 92 2.07 11.08 -10.59
N GLN A 93 3.31 10.67 -10.29
CA GLN A 93 4.07 9.74 -11.11
C GLN A 93 3.45 8.33 -11.15
N HIS A 94 2.89 7.87 -10.03
CA HIS A 94 2.17 6.60 -9.99
C HIS A 94 0.83 6.69 -10.72
N ILE A 95 0.09 7.80 -10.59
CA ILE A 95 -1.14 8.03 -11.37
C ILE A 95 -0.83 7.97 -12.86
N ALA A 96 0.18 8.70 -13.33
CA ALA A 96 0.57 8.73 -14.74
C ALA A 96 0.94 7.32 -15.27
N TYR A 97 1.68 6.55 -14.49
CA TYR A 97 2.05 5.17 -14.86
C TYR A 97 0.84 4.24 -14.87
N ILE A 98 -0.03 4.31 -13.84
CA ILE A 98 -1.21 3.44 -13.74
C ILE A 98 -2.23 3.81 -14.82
N GLU A 99 -2.43 5.09 -15.12
CA GLU A 99 -3.29 5.57 -16.21
C GLU A 99 -2.87 5.00 -17.57
N ALA A 100 -1.56 4.90 -17.83
CA ALA A 100 -1.04 4.30 -19.05
C ALA A 100 -1.44 2.82 -19.22
N ILE A 101 -1.72 2.12 -18.13
CA ILE A 101 -2.17 0.72 -18.11
C ILE A 101 -3.70 0.63 -18.00
N ILE A 102 -4.29 1.53 -17.22
CA ILE A 102 -5.69 1.55 -16.80
C ILE A 102 -6.24 2.97 -17.02
N PRO A 103 -6.79 3.28 -18.21
CA PRO A 103 -7.12 4.65 -18.60
C PRO A 103 -8.06 5.41 -17.65
N PHE A 104 -9.01 4.71 -17.00
CA PHE A 104 -9.92 5.35 -16.05
C PHE A 104 -9.25 5.84 -14.77
N TYR A 105 -8.00 5.42 -14.50
CA TYR A 105 -7.26 5.89 -13.34
C TYR A 105 -6.95 7.39 -13.40
N GLY A 106 -6.97 7.99 -14.59
CA GLY A 106 -6.85 9.43 -14.79
C GLY A 106 -7.95 10.25 -14.09
N LEU A 107 -9.07 9.64 -13.68
CA LEU A 107 -10.09 10.31 -12.86
C LEU A 107 -9.53 10.79 -11.50
N LEU A 108 -8.38 10.26 -11.05
CA LEU A 108 -7.74 10.63 -9.81
C LEU A 108 -6.76 11.81 -9.93
N TRP A 109 -6.54 12.36 -11.13
CA TRP A 109 -5.67 13.54 -11.32
C TRP A 109 -6.00 14.73 -10.40
N PRO A 110 -7.28 15.07 -10.11
CA PRO A 110 -7.60 16.11 -9.13
C PRO A 110 -7.10 15.81 -7.70
N LEU A 111 -6.84 14.55 -7.37
CA LEU A 111 -6.28 14.11 -6.09
C LEU A 111 -4.76 13.88 -6.15
N ALA A 112 -4.10 14.22 -7.26
CA ALA A 112 -2.68 14.00 -7.44
C ALA A 112 -1.84 14.77 -6.40
N ILE A 113 -0.88 14.06 -5.83
CA ILE A 113 0.08 14.56 -4.85
C ILE A 113 1.42 14.81 -5.57
N PRO A 114 1.99 16.01 -5.46
CA PRO A 114 3.26 16.34 -6.12
C PRO A 114 4.43 15.62 -5.45
N ILE A 115 5.56 15.56 -6.15
CA ILE A 115 6.73 14.81 -5.69
C ILE A 115 7.41 15.44 -4.48
N SER A 116 7.55 16.78 -4.46
CA SER A 116 8.33 17.51 -3.46
C SER A 116 7.62 18.81 -3.03
N PRO A 117 8.01 19.40 -1.87
CA PRO A 117 7.45 20.67 -1.40
C PRO A 117 7.61 21.80 -2.41
N ILE A 118 8.73 21.83 -3.16
CA ILE A 118 9.00 22.84 -4.18
C ILE A 118 8.00 22.70 -5.33
N THR A 119 7.78 21.46 -5.79
CA THR A 119 6.80 21.18 -6.84
C THR A 119 5.38 21.51 -6.37
N GLY A 120 5.06 21.25 -5.10
CA GLY A 120 3.80 21.64 -4.48
C GLY A 120 3.62 23.15 -4.41
N ALA A 121 4.64 23.90 -3.98
CA ALA A 121 4.63 25.35 -3.98
C ALA A 121 4.41 25.91 -5.40
N LEU A 122 5.13 25.39 -6.39
CA LEU A 122 4.96 25.77 -7.80
C LEU A 122 3.55 25.48 -8.33
N THR A 123 2.92 24.39 -7.88
CA THR A 123 1.53 24.05 -8.25
C THR A 123 0.54 25.10 -7.74
N VAL A 124 0.83 25.76 -6.62
CA VAL A 124 -0.08 26.73 -5.97
C VAL A 124 0.24 28.18 -6.34
N THR A 125 1.51 28.51 -6.61
CA THR A 125 1.97 29.90 -6.78
C THR A 125 2.28 30.30 -8.22
N SER A 126 2.39 29.35 -9.16
CA SER A 126 2.74 29.69 -10.54
C SER A 126 1.57 30.40 -11.25
N PRO A 127 1.83 31.50 -12.00
CA PRO A 127 0.80 32.21 -12.73
C PRO A 127 0.05 31.28 -13.70
N VAL A 128 -1.28 31.31 -13.63
CA VAL A 128 -2.19 30.44 -14.38
C VAL A 128 -2.00 30.64 -15.88
N GLY A 129 -1.47 29.63 -16.57
CA GLY A 129 -1.21 29.69 -18.02
C GLY A 129 -0.77 28.37 -18.66
N VAL A 130 -0.23 27.45 -17.88
CA VAL A 130 0.01 26.06 -18.30
C VAL A 130 -0.93 25.19 -17.48
N LYS A 131 -1.92 24.58 -18.13
CA LYS A 131 -2.92 23.61 -17.62
C LYS A 131 -2.49 22.99 -16.28
N GLN A 132 -2.70 23.73 -15.19
CA GLN A 132 -2.35 23.24 -13.86
C GLN A 132 -3.38 22.17 -13.55
N VAL A 133 -2.91 21.02 -13.10
CA VAL A 133 -3.81 20.08 -12.43
C VAL A 133 -4.22 20.80 -11.16
N GLU A 134 -5.39 21.45 -11.18
CA GLU A 134 -6.00 22.01 -9.97
C GLU A 134 -6.16 20.86 -8.98
N THR A 135 -5.18 20.70 -8.09
CA THR A 135 -5.26 19.67 -7.07
C THR A 135 -6.30 20.11 -6.05
N LEU A 136 -7.16 19.19 -5.65
CA LEU A 136 -8.15 19.41 -4.58
C LEU A 136 -7.48 19.79 -3.26
N TRP A 137 -6.19 19.50 -3.12
CA TRP A 137 -5.38 19.75 -1.93
C TRP A 137 -4.97 21.22 -1.75
N GLY A 138 -4.91 22.01 -2.83
CA GLY A 138 -4.50 23.42 -2.77
C GLY A 138 -3.17 23.62 -2.03
N PRO A 139 -3.06 24.57 -1.07
CA PRO A 139 -1.84 24.81 -0.29
C PRO A 139 -1.34 23.62 0.53
N LEU A 140 -2.20 22.62 0.81
CA LEU A 140 -1.80 21.43 1.55
C LEU A 140 -0.71 20.65 0.82
N THR A 141 -0.61 20.76 -0.51
CA THR A 141 0.44 20.12 -1.33
C THR A 141 1.87 20.46 -0.94
N ILE A 142 2.09 21.58 -0.25
CA ILE A 142 3.41 21.95 0.28
C ILE A 142 3.86 20.97 1.38
N VAL A 143 2.91 20.44 2.16
CA VAL A 143 3.16 19.49 3.26
C VAL A 143 2.81 18.05 2.83
N LEU A 144 1.73 17.89 2.09
CA LEU A 144 1.30 16.63 1.48
C LEU A 144 2.01 16.49 0.13
N ASN A 145 3.21 15.95 0.15
CA ASN A 145 4.01 15.65 -1.04
C ASN A 145 4.75 14.30 -0.89
N GLY A 146 5.24 13.80 -2.01
CA GLY A 146 5.95 12.52 -2.11
C GLY A 146 7.08 12.34 -1.10
N ASP A 147 7.83 13.39 -0.75
CA ASP A 147 8.94 13.31 0.21
C ASP A 147 8.45 12.96 1.61
N PHE A 148 7.47 13.70 2.13
CA PHE A 148 6.90 13.40 3.45
C PHE A 148 6.22 12.03 3.47
N LEU A 149 5.48 11.69 2.42
CA LEU A 149 4.83 10.38 2.30
C LEU A 149 5.86 9.24 2.31
N ALA A 150 6.94 9.39 1.54
CA ALA A 150 8.03 8.42 1.48
C ALA A 150 8.74 8.31 2.82
N ILE A 151 9.04 9.42 3.50
CA ILE A 151 9.65 9.41 4.84
C ILE A 151 8.77 8.66 5.84
N PHE A 152 7.47 8.93 5.89
CA PHE A 152 6.57 8.21 6.80
C PHE A 152 6.49 6.72 6.47
N ALA A 153 6.44 6.37 5.19
CA ALA A 153 6.46 4.97 4.75
C ALA A 153 7.77 4.28 5.13
N ILE A 154 8.93 4.94 4.94
CA ILE A 154 10.26 4.43 5.28
C ILE A 154 10.38 4.23 6.79
N LEU A 155 9.97 5.20 7.61
CA LEU A 155 9.99 5.08 9.07
C LEU A 155 9.16 3.89 9.55
N GLY A 156 7.94 3.75 9.02
CA GLY A 156 7.06 2.65 9.37
C GLY A 156 7.57 1.29 8.91
N ALA A 157 8.08 1.18 7.68
CA ALA A 157 8.67 -0.05 7.14
C ALA A 157 9.98 -0.42 7.86
N THR A 158 10.77 0.56 8.29
CA THR A 158 11.98 0.38 9.08
C THR A 158 11.64 -0.19 10.45
N TYR A 159 10.70 0.44 11.15
CA TYR A 159 10.18 -0.07 12.43
C TYR A 159 9.71 -1.52 12.30
N LYS A 160 8.92 -1.84 11.26
CA LYS A 160 8.41 -3.20 11.03
C LYS A 160 9.52 -4.21 10.74
N SER A 161 10.51 -3.85 9.92
CA SER A 161 11.68 -4.69 9.65
C SER A 161 12.40 -5.05 10.95
N PHE A 162 12.75 -4.04 11.76
CA PHE A 162 13.44 -4.26 13.04
C PHE A 162 12.59 -5.03 14.04
N ALA A 163 11.30 -4.71 14.16
CA ALA A 163 10.39 -5.41 15.06
C ALA A 163 10.32 -6.92 14.73
N LYS A 164 10.27 -7.28 13.45
CA LYS A 164 10.22 -8.70 13.03
C LYS A 164 11.54 -9.43 13.24
N ILE A 165 12.66 -8.76 12.98
CA ILE A 165 14.00 -9.28 13.29
C ILE A 165 14.12 -9.52 14.79
N TYR A 166 13.71 -8.56 15.62
CA TYR A 166 13.73 -8.66 17.08
C TYR A 166 12.84 -9.79 17.62
N GLU A 167 11.60 -9.90 17.13
CA GLU A 167 10.70 -11.02 17.48
C GLU A 167 11.33 -12.37 17.13
N ARG A 168 12.02 -12.46 15.98
CA ARG A 168 12.72 -13.69 15.58
C ARG A 168 13.86 -14.03 16.52
N PHE A 169 14.67 -13.04 16.92
CA PHE A 169 15.75 -13.24 17.89
C PHE A 169 15.23 -13.66 19.27
N LYS A 170 14.06 -13.17 19.69
CA LYS A 170 13.37 -13.63 20.91
C LYS A 170 12.75 -15.03 20.81
N GLY A 171 12.94 -15.73 19.69
CA GLY A 171 12.44 -17.09 19.51
C GLY A 171 10.93 -17.17 19.28
N HIS A 172 10.27 -16.08 18.91
CA HIS A 172 8.84 -16.12 18.58
C HIS A 172 8.62 -17.00 17.34
N LYS A 173 7.95 -18.14 17.51
CA LYS A 173 7.69 -19.13 16.45
C LYS A 173 6.77 -18.62 15.33
N ASN A 174 6.12 -17.47 15.53
CA ASN A 174 5.12 -16.91 14.61
C ASN A 174 5.71 -16.02 13.49
N VAL A 175 7.02 -15.77 13.50
CA VAL A 175 7.72 -15.01 12.45
C VAL A 175 8.06 -15.94 11.30
N ARG A 176 7.44 -15.72 10.13
CA ARG A 176 7.67 -16.51 8.92
C ARG A 176 8.82 -15.93 8.10
N ILE A 177 9.48 -16.75 7.29
CA ILE A 177 10.54 -16.28 6.36
C ILE A 177 9.99 -15.20 5.42
N GLY A 178 8.77 -15.36 4.93
CA GLY A 178 8.11 -14.34 4.11
C GLY A 178 7.93 -13.00 4.83
N ASP A 179 7.78 -12.99 6.16
CA ASP A 179 7.73 -11.74 6.94
C ASP A 179 9.11 -11.09 7.02
N LEU A 180 10.19 -11.85 7.05
CA LEU A 180 11.56 -11.32 7.06
C LEU A 180 12.03 -10.83 5.69
N LEU A 181 11.45 -11.35 4.61
CA LEU A 181 11.77 -10.93 3.23
C LEU A 181 11.02 -9.67 2.80
N ILE A 182 9.73 -9.59 3.13
CA ILE A 182 8.83 -8.58 2.55
C ILE A 182 9.11 -7.15 3.05
N TRP A 183 9.55 -6.97 4.30
CA TRP A 183 9.82 -5.64 4.85
C TRP A 183 11.11 -5.02 4.30
N PRO A 184 12.25 -5.73 4.24
CA PRO A 184 13.43 -5.23 3.53
C PRO A 184 13.15 -4.94 2.06
N LEU A 185 12.33 -5.76 1.40
CA LEU A 185 11.95 -5.53 0.01
C LEU A 185 11.11 -4.26 -0.15
N LEU A 186 10.12 -4.02 0.73
CA LEU A 186 9.37 -2.77 0.75
C LEU A 186 10.29 -1.55 0.98
N LEU A 187 11.24 -1.67 1.90
CA LEU A 187 12.24 -0.62 2.12
C LEU A 187 13.08 -0.35 0.87
N ALA A 188 13.53 -1.40 0.18
CA ALA A 188 14.28 -1.26 -1.06
C ALA A 188 13.47 -0.52 -2.13
N VAL A 189 12.17 -0.84 -2.29
CA VAL A 189 11.26 -0.12 -3.18
C VAL A 189 11.18 1.36 -2.82
N LEU A 190 10.92 1.68 -1.54
CA LEU A 190 10.76 3.06 -1.08
C LEU A 190 12.05 3.87 -1.25
N ILE A 191 13.19 3.31 -0.86
CA ILE A 191 14.49 3.99 -0.93
C ILE A 191 14.87 4.24 -2.39
N THR A 192 14.80 3.22 -3.25
CA THR A 192 15.17 3.40 -4.67
C THR A 192 14.23 4.31 -5.43
N GLY A 193 12.92 4.30 -5.10
CA GLY A 193 11.95 5.24 -5.66
C GLY A 193 12.25 6.68 -5.24
N TRP A 194 12.57 6.89 -3.95
CA TRP A 194 12.96 8.20 -3.44
C TRP A 194 14.27 8.70 -4.05
N LEU A 195 15.28 7.81 -4.22
CA LEU A 195 16.54 8.16 -4.87
C LEU A 195 16.34 8.53 -6.34
N ALA A 196 15.49 7.78 -7.06
CA ALA A 196 15.13 8.08 -8.45
C ALA A 196 14.40 9.43 -8.57
N ALA A 197 13.47 9.71 -7.67
CA ALA A 197 12.75 10.99 -7.62
C ALA A 197 13.69 12.20 -7.49
N HIS A 198 14.78 12.05 -6.72
CA HIS A 198 15.72 13.12 -6.43
C HIS A 198 16.96 13.13 -7.32
N HIS A 199 17.06 12.22 -8.30
CA HIS A 199 18.26 12.06 -9.12
C HIS A 199 19.52 11.94 -8.25
N THR A 200 19.48 11.03 -7.27
CA THR A 200 20.59 10.78 -6.34
C THR A 200 21.17 9.39 -6.56
N PRO A 201 22.50 9.20 -6.43
CA PRO A 201 23.50 10.15 -5.89
C PRO A 201 24.01 11.20 -6.90
N SER A 202 23.74 11.06 -8.20
CA SER A 202 24.12 12.02 -9.23
C SER A 202 22.93 12.40 -10.09
N GLY A 203 22.91 13.66 -10.55
CA GLY A 203 21.93 14.22 -11.48
C GLY A 203 21.95 13.61 -12.88
N ASP A 204 22.91 12.73 -13.18
CA ASP A 204 23.04 12.11 -14.49
C ASP A 204 21.89 11.18 -14.82
N ILE A 205 21.48 11.19 -16.10
CA ILE A 205 20.40 10.34 -16.60
C ILE A 205 20.66 8.84 -16.39
N VAL A 206 21.94 8.42 -16.40
CA VAL A 206 22.34 7.03 -16.18
C VAL A 206 21.97 6.58 -14.76
N TRP A 207 22.24 7.42 -13.75
CA TRP A 207 21.91 7.13 -12.35
C TRP A 207 20.41 7.14 -12.11
N TYR A 208 19.70 8.11 -12.69
CA TYR A 208 18.24 8.14 -12.69
C TYR A 208 17.64 6.84 -13.25
N ARG A 209 18.05 6.43 -14.47
CA ARG A 209 17.57 5.20 -15.12
C ARG A 209 17.90 3.97 -14.29
N THR A 210 19.06 3.94 -13.65
CA THR A 210 19.48 2.83 -12.78
C THR A 210 18.60 2.74 -11.53
N MET A 211 18.39 3.84 -10.82
CA MET A 211 17.57 3.86 -9.60
C MET A 211 16.10 3.58 -9.92
N LEU A 212 15.57 4.12 -11.02
CA LEU A 212 14.21 3.82 -11.49
C LEU A 212 14.08 2.35 -11.87
N GLY A 213 15.06 1.79 -12.59
CA GLY A 213 15.09 0.38 -12.94
C GLY A 213 15.14 -0.53 -11.71
N LEU A 214 15.92 -0.17 -10.70
CA LEU A 214 15.95 -0.88 -9.41
C LEU A 214 14.62 -0.75 -8.65
N HIS A 215 14.01 0.43 -8.61
CA HIS A 215 12.70 0.63 -8.01
C HIS A 215 11.65 -0.28 -8.62
N ILE A 216 11.57 -0.33 -9.96
CA ILE A 216 10.65 -1.20 -10.70
C ILE A 216 10.99 -2.68 -10.46
N ALA A 217 12.28 -3.05 -10.46
CA ALA A 217 12.70 -4.43 -10.17
C ALA A 217 12.26 -4.88 -8.77
N PHE A 218 12.52 -4.07 -7.75
CA PHE A 218 12.12 -4.39 -6.38
C PHE A 218 10.61 -4.39 -6.23
N ALA A 219 9.89 -3.48 -6.90
CA ALA A 219 8.43 -3.45 -6.89
C ALA A 219 7.85 -4.70 -7.57
N ALA A 220 8.42 -5.13 -8.70
CA ALA A 220 8.06 -6.36 -9.38
C ALA A 220 8.31 -7.58 -8.49
N LEU A 221 9.48 -7.70 -7.87
CA LEU A 221 9.75 -8.78 -6.91
C LEU A 221 8.78 -8.75 -5.72
N PHE A 222 8.47 -7.56 -5.21
CA PHE A 222 7.51 -7.37 -4.11
C PHE A 222 6.13 -7.88 -4.50
N VAL A 223 5.65 -7.51 -5.69
CA VAL A 223 4.37 -7.96 -6.25
C VAL A 223 4.36 -9.48 -6.45
N ALA A 224 5.41 -10.06 -7.04
CA ALA A 224 5.50 -11.50 -7.27
C ALA A 224 5.42 -12.32 -5.96
N VAL A 225 6.04 -11.83 -4.89
CA VAL A 225 6.08 -12.50 -3.58
C VAL A 225 4.82 -12.23 -2.75
N TRP A 226 4.11 -11.13 -3.01
CA TRP A 226 2.93 -10.67 -2.28
C TRP A 226 1.91 -11.77 -1.94
N PRO A 227 1.40 -12.59 -2.89
CA PRO A 227 0.36 -13.57 -2.60
C PRO A 227 0.83 -14.68 -1.64
N PHE A 228 2.14 -14.92 -1.55
CA PHE A 228 2.71 -15.97 -0.70
C PHE A 228 3.07 -15.49 0.71
N THR A 229 2.87 -14.21 1.02
CA THR A 229 3.18 -13.63 2.33
C THR A 229 1.92 -13.22 3.10
N LYS A 230 2.12 -12.72 4.33
CA LYS A 230 1.04 -12.09 5.11
C LYS A 230 0.51 -10.82 4.44
N PHE A 231 1.27 -10.19 3.54
CA PHE A 231 0.86 -8.95 2.87
C PHE A 231 -0.40 -9.10 2.03
N PHE A 232 -0.76 -10.30 1.57
CA PHE A 232 -2.06 -10.55 0.91
C PHE A 232 -3.27 -10.14 1.77
N HIS A 233 -3.09 -9.92 3.08
CA HIS A 233 -4.10 -9.30 3.94
C HIS A 233 -4.59 -7.95 3.39
N PHE A 234 -3.71 -7.12 2.82
CA PHE A 234 -4.06 -5.79 2.34
C PHE A 234 -4.99 -5.88 1.13
N LEU A 235 -4.73 -6.83 0.22
CA LEU A 235 -5.52 -7.01 -0.99
C LEU A 235 -6.88 -7.66 -0.72
N TRP A 236 -6.89 -8.71 0.11
CA TRP A 236 -8.10 -9.52 0.30
C TRP A 236 -8.38 -9.84 1.75
N GLY A 237 -7.42 -10.39 2.48
CA GLY A 237 -7.67 -11.02 3.78
C GLY A 237 -8.29 -10.09 4.83
N TYR A 238 -7.90 -8.81 4.84
CA TYR A 238 -8.45 -7.80 5.73
C TYR A 238 -9.89 -7.45 5.33
N TRP A 239 -10.11 -7.05 4.08
CA TRP A 239 -11.41 -6.62 3.58
C TRP A 239 -12.44 -7.74 3.63
N TYR A 240 -12.10 -8.90 3.07
CA TYR A 240 -12.95 -10.08 3.09
C TYR A 240 -13.22 -10.55 4.51
N GLY A 241 -12.18 -10.62 5.35
CA GLY A 241 -12.32 -11.00 6.76
C GLY A 241 -13.25 -10.06 7.53
N LYS A 242 -13.17 -8.75 7.27
CA LYS A 242 -14.01 -7.74 7.94
C LYS A 242 -15.45 -7.76 7.45
N LEU A 243 -15.67 -7.93 6.15
CA LEU A 243 -17.00 -8.13 5.61
C LEU A 243 -17.64 -9.41 6.14
N HIS A 244 -16.86 -10.49 6.28
CA HIS A 244 -17.34 -11.73 6.85
C HIS A 244 -17.63 -11.62 8.36
N GLU A 245 -16.77 -10.96 9.13
CA GLU A 245 -17.00 -10.68 10.55
C GLU A 245 -18.26 -9.84 10.75
N TRP A 246 -18.45 -8.80 9.92
CA TRP A 246 -19.66 -8.00 9.91
C TRP A 246 -20.89 -8.84 9.55
N TYR A 247 -20.83 -9.66 8.50
CA TYR A 247 -21.92 -10.55 8.10
C TYR A 247 -22.27 -11.53 9.23
N ASP A 248 -21.25 -12.11 9.88
CA ASP A 248 -21.43 -13.01 11.02
C ASP A 248 -22.08 -12.30 12.21
N MET A 249 -21.66 -11.08 12.55
CA MET A 249 -22.20 -10.36 13.71
C MET A 249 -23.57 -9.74 13.45
N ALA A 250 -23.73 -9.07 12.31
CA ALA A 250 -24.91 -8.25 12.00
C ALA A 250 -26.07 -9.06 11.40
N ILE A 251 -25.76 -10.16 10.69
CA ILE A 251 -26.76 -10.96 9.96
C ILE A 251 -26.93 -12.35 10.60
N LYS A 252 -25.85 -13.04 11.00
CA LYS A 252 -25.98 -14.37 11.65
C LYS A 252 -26.26 -14.28 13.14
N ARG A 253 -25.49 -13.51 13.90
CA ARG A 253 -25.61 -13.52 15.36
C ARG A 253 -26.76 -12.65 15.86
N GLY A 254 -27.10 -11.59 15.12
CA GLY A 254 -28.19 -10.66 15.45
C GLY A 254 -28.22 -10.37 16.95
N VAL A 255 -27.26 -9.57 17.41
CA VAL A 255 -27.27 -9.09 18.80
C VAL A 255 -28.44 -8.14 18.98
#